data_AF-A0A7Y7M1W9-F1
#
_entry.id   AF-A0A7Y7M1W9-F1
#
_cell.length_a   1.000
_cell.length_b   1.000
_cell.length_c   1.000
_cell.angle_alpha   90.00
_cell.angle_beta   90.00
_cell.angle_gamma   90.00
#
_symmetry.space_group_name_H-M   'P 1'
#
loop_
_entity.id
_entity.type
_entity.pdbx_description
1 polymer ?
#
loop_
_entity_poly.entity_id
_entity_poly.type
_entity_poly.pdbx_seq_one_letter_code
_entity_poly.pdbx_strand_id
1 'polypeptide(L)'
;MRIRRGVYTKSDDWNSSSPAQQYGLRAAAFQALAPRQPVLCHATAARLGGLWIVGLPSKLHVVTETATSGRNNNGVIRHLGSLTNGVVQCGPFLPTDKLTTTVALVKGLSFPFAVAVCDSARRSPEAGQAVNEFMAAGSVPDLHGLSRETDGPQGQAVSVDDLRGRRPSRQQGCPRTNLGGHQLRLGPVRVCR
;
A
#
# COMPACT_ATOMS: atom_id res chain seq x y z
N MET A 1 -10.76 18.27 -11.50
CA MET A 1 -11.43 16.94 -11.44
C MET A 1 -11.64 16.46 -9.99
N ARG A 2 -12.66 15.62 -9.75
CA ARG A 2 -12.97 15.04 -8.42
C ARG A 2 -12.37 13.63 -8.29
N ILE A 3 -11.35 13.47 -7.44
CA ILE A 3 -10.80 12.15 -7.09
C ILE A 3 -11.79 11.42 -6.18
N ARG A 4 -12.45 12.14 -5.27
CA ARG A 4 -13.39 11.54 -4.29
C ARG A 4 -14.32 12.54 -3.62
N ARG A 5 -15.27 12.08 -2.81
CA ARG A 5 -16.11 12.98 -1.99
C ARG A 5 -15.20 13.79 -1.06
N GLY A 6 -15.24 15.11 -1.21
CA GLY A 6 -14.37 16.06 -0.49
C GLY A 6 -12.94 16.18 -1.04
N VAL A 7 -12.57 15.50 -2.13
CA VAL A 7 -11.19 15.43 -2.64
C VAL A 7 -11.14 15.75 -4.13
N TYR A 8 -10.42 16.82 -4.46
CA TYR A 8 -10.30 17.36 -5.81
C TYR A 8 -8.83 17.60 -6.15
N THR A 9 -8.53 17.56 -7.44
CA THR A 9 -7.26 17.98 -8.06
C THR A 9 -7.61 18.83 -9.30
N LYS A 10 -6.65 19.54 -9.92
CA LYS A 10 -6.95 20.18 -11.22
C LYS A 10 -7.27 19.11 -12.25
N SER A 11 -8.05 19.45 -13.28
CA SER A 11 -8.37 18.47 -14.32
C SER A 11 -7.15 18.15 -15.17
N ASP A 12 -6.30 19.15 -15.40
CA ASP A 12 -5.08 19.05 -16.21
C ASP A 12 -4.06 18.16 -15.52
N ASP A 13 -3.77 18.42 -14.23
CA ASP A 13 -2.91 17.58 -13.38
C ASP A 13 -3.33 16.09 -13.38
N TRP A 14 -4.63 15.79 -13.52
CA TRP A 14 -5.13 14.41 -13.58
C TRP A 14 -5.02 13.81 -14.98
N ASN A 15 -5.30 14.60 -16.02
CA ASN A 15 -5.28 14.14 -17.41
C ASN A 15 -3.84 13.92 -17.92
N SER A 16 -2.86 14.68 -17.39
CA SER A 16 -1.43 14.42 -17.62
C SER A 16 -0.86 13.34 -16.70
N SER A 17 -1.53 13.00 -15.60
CA SER A 17 -1.06 11.95 -14.68
C SER A 17 -1.16 10.55 -15.31
N SER A 18 -0.08 9.79 -15.26
CA SER A 18 -0.06 8.37 -15.62
C SER A 18 -1.04 7.53 -14.78
N PRO A 19 -1.42 6.30 -15.19
CA PRO A 19 -2.23 5.42 -14.35
C PRO A 19 -1.63 5.15 -12.96
N ALA A 20 -0.30 5.03 -12.87
CA ALA A 20 0.41 4.83 -11.60
C ALA A 20 0.37 6.09 -10.73
N GLN A 21 0.61 7.26 -11.32
CA GLN A 21 0.47 8.55 -10.64
C GLN A 21 -0.97 8.77 -10.17
N GLN A 22 -1.99 8.50 -11.00
CA GLN A 22 -3.40 8.56 -10.61
C GLN A 22 -3.74 7.58 -9.48
N TYR A 23 -3.19 6.36 -9.50
CA TYR A 23 -3.36 5.41 -8.40
C TYR A 23 -2.68 5.90 -7.12
N GLY A 24 -1.48 6.47 -7.21
CA GLY A 24 -0.80 7.14 -6.11
C GLY A 24 -1.52 8.40 -5.63
N LEU A 25 -2.27 9.10 -6.48
CA LEU A 25 -3.18 10.19 -6.10
C LEU A 25 -4.45 9.66 -5.41
N ARG A 26 -4.94 8.47 -5.77
CA ARG A 26 -6.03 7.76 -5.04
C ARG A 26 -5.55 7.21 -3.70
N ALA A 27 -4.33 6.67 -3.64
CA ALA A 27 -3.67 6.17 -2.44
C ALA A 27 -3.35 7.30 -1.48
N ALA A 28 -2.78 8.39 -2.00
CA ALA A 28 -2.64 9.64 -1.26
C ALA A 28 -4.01 10.07 -0.79
N ALA A 29 -5.02 10.04 -1.68
CA ALA A 29 -6.37 10.37 -1.30
C ALA A 29 -6.92 9.46 -0.20
N PHE A 30 -6.26 8.38 0.23
CA PHE A 30 -6.69 7.50 1.34
C PHE A 30 -6.31 8.00 2.76
N GLN A 31 -5.51 9.06 2.94
CA GLN A 31 -4.91 9.38 4.26
C GLN A 31 -5.64 10.36 5.24
N ALA A 32 -6.01 11.59 4.87
CA ALA A 32 -6.53 12.66 5.77
C ALA A 32 -8.05 13.02 5.72
N LEU A 33 -8.95 12.12 5.30
CA LEU A 33 -10.32 11.97 5.83
C LEU A 33 -10.52 10.57 6.43
N ALA A 34 -9.47 9.76 6.51
CA ALA A 34 -9.42 8.67 7.45
C ALA A 34 -9.27 9.31 8.84
N PRO A 35 -10.05 8.90 9.86
CA PRO A 35 -9.92 9.46 11.20
C PRO A 35 -8.56 9.20 11.88
N ARG A 36 -7.74 8.31 11.31
CA ARG A 36 -6.39 7.92 11.73
C ARG A 36 -5.55 7.62 10.50
N GLN A 37 -4.23 7.81 10.56
CA GLN A 37 -3.33 7.43 9.47
C GLN A 37 -3.49 5.92 9.18
N PRO A 38 -3.73 5.52 7.92
CA PRO A 38 -4.09 4.14 7.60
C PRO A 38 -2.91 3.34 7.06
N VAL A 39 -2.76 2.11 7.55
CA VAL A 39 -1.71 1.21 7.09
C VAL A 39 -2.05 0.62 5.72
N LEU A 40 -1.22 0.90 4.72
CA LEU A 40 -1.35 0.34 3.37
C LEU A 40 -0.73 -1.07 3.33
N CYS A 41 -1.30 -2.02 2.59
CA CYS A 41 -0.79 -3.40 2.56
C CYS A 41 -0.94 -4.08 1.19
N HIS A 42 -0.55 -5.36 1.10
CA HIS A 42 -0.66 -6.21 -0.10
C HIS A 42 -0.27 -5.44 -1.38
N ALA A 43 -1.14 -5.40 -2.39
CA ALA A 43 -0.88 -4.81 -3.70
C ALA A 43 -0.64 -3.27 -3.67
N THR A 44 -1.06 -2.57 -2.61
CA THR A 44 -0.79 -1.12 -2.47
C THR A 44 0.59 -0.87 -1.87
N ALA A 45 0.95 -1.57 -0.79
CA ALA A 45 2.31 -1.50 -0.24
C ALA A 45 3.35 -2.03 -1.24
N ALA A 46 3.00 -3.08 -2.00
CA ALA A 46 3.84 -3.66 -3.03
C ALA A 46 4.21 -2.67 -4.14
N ARG A 47 3.29 -1.78 -4.55
CA ARG A 47 3.62 -0.73 -5.52
C ARG A 47 4.56 0.32 -4.96
N LEU A 48 4.44 0.71 -3.69
CA LEU A 48 5.41 1.62 -3.08
C LEU A 48 6.79 0.97 -2.96
N GLY A 49 6.82 -0.32 -2.60
CA GLY A 49 8.01 -1.16 -2.49
C GLY A 49 8.58 -1.70 -3.80
N GLY A 50 8.07 -1.29 -4.97
CA GLY A 50 8.54 -1.75 -6.29
C GLY A 50 8.43 -3.26 -6.57
N LEU A 51 7.63 -4.00 -5.81
CA LEU A 51 7.48 -5.45 -5.96
C LEU A 51 6.71 -5.80 -7.25
N TRP A 52 7.12 -6.89 -7.89
CA TRP A 52 6.61 -7.32 -9.19
C TRP A 52 5.22 -7.99 -9.08
N ILE A 53 4.20 -7.15 -8.88
CA ILE A 53 2.79 -7.53 -9.01
C ILE A 53 2.29 -7.28 -10.43
N VAL A 54 1.35 -8.10 -10.91
CA VAL A 54 0.77 -7.96 -12.25
C VAL A 54 -0.12 -6.72 -12.34
N GLY A 55 0.22 -5.81 -13.26
CA GLY A 55 -0.61 -4.66 -13.62
C GLY A 55 -0.71 -3.60 -12.52
N LEU A 56 -1.87 -2.93 -12.46
CA LEU A 56 -2.18 -1.87 -11.51
C LEU A 56 -3.45 -2.23 -10.72
N PRO A 57 -3.45 -2.18 -9.37
CA PRO A 57 -4.62 -2.59 -8.60
C PRO A 57 -5.83 -1.66 -8.81
N SER A 58 -7.01 -2.23 -9.05
CA SER A 58 -8.25 -1.45 -9.22
C SER A 58 -8.80 -0.86 -7.91
N LYS A 59 -8.32 -1.36 -6.76
CA LYS A 59 -8.68 -0.94 -5.40
C LYS A 59 -7.41 -0.76 -4.57
N LEU A 60 -7.49 0.05 -3.52
CA LEU A 60 -6.41 0.13 -2.53
C LEU A 60 -6.60 -0.95 -1.46
N HIS A 61 -5.50 -1.46 -0.93
CA HIS A 61 -5.45 -2.51 0.08
C HIS A 61 -4.93 -1.88 1.39
N VAL A 62 -5.70 -2.00 2.47
CA VAL A 62 -5.38 -1.41 3.77
C VAL A 62 -5.61 -2.41 4.90
N VAL A 63 -4.86 -2.28 5.99
CA VAL A 63 -5.05 -3.10 7.20
C VAL A 63 -6.20 -2.56 8.05
N THR A 64 -6.83 -3.44 8.81
CA THR A 64 -7.80 -3.11 9.85
C THR A 64 -7.74 -4.16 10.96
N GLU A 65 -7.94 -3.76 12.22
CA GLU A 65 -7.95 -4.66 13.38
C GLU A 65 -9.34 -5.25 13.67
N THR A 66 -10.39 -4.69 13.05
CA THR A 66 -11.79 -5.11 13.25
C THR A 66 -12.42 -5.61 11.95
N ALA A 67 -13.13 -6.75 12.01
CA ALA A 67 -13.89 -7.29 10.89
C ALA A 67 -15.20 -6.49 10.63
N THR A 68 -15.06 -5.21 10.27
CA THR A 68 -16.18 -4.27 10.17
C THR A 68 -16.91 -4.37 8.83
N SER A 69 -18.17 -4.86 8.86
CA SER A 69 -19.11 -4.92 7.72
C SER A 69 -19.65 -3.52 7.30
N GLY A 70 -18.76 -2.62 6.86
CA GLY A 70 -19.08 -1.26 6.42
C GLY A 70 -19.05 -1.08 4.90
N ARG A 71 -20.20 -1.04 4.23
CA ARG A 71 -20.42 -0.85 2.75
C ARG A 71 -19.19 -0.92 1.81
N ASN A 72 -18.99 -2.03 1.06
CA ASN A 72 -17.80 -2.28 0.21
C ASN A 72 -17.54 -1.24 -0.90
N ASN A 73 -18.56 -0.49 -1.27
CA ASN A 73 -18.73 0.05 -2.60
C ASN A 73 -17.99 1.38 -2.85
N ASN A 74 -16.83 1.52 -2.22
CA ASN A 74 -16.11 2.77 -2.08
C ASN A 74 -14.71 2.68 -2.74
N GLY A 75 -14.23 1.45 -3.05
CA GLY A 75 -13.01 1.18 -3.84
C GLY A 75 -11.79 0.68 -3.07
N VAL A 76 -11.97 0.00 -1.92
CA VAL A 76 -10.87 -0.54 -1.07
C VAL A 76 -11.20 -1.92 -0.59
N ILE A 77 -10.16 -2.73 -0.42
CA ILE A 77 -10.19 -4.01 0.26
C ILE A 77 -9.50 -3.81 1.62
N ARG A 78 -10.23 -4.08 2.70
CA ARG A 78 -9.66 -4.12 4.05
C ARG A 78 -9.19 -5.53 4.36
N HIS A 79 -8.04 -5.65 5.02
CA HIS A 79 -7.42 -6.91 5.41
C HIS A 79 -7.23 -6.95 6.92
N LEU A 80 -7.62 -8.06 7.57
CA LEU A 80 -7.44 -8.21 9.01
C LEU A 80 -5.95 -8.36 9.35
N GLY A 81 -5.44 -7.53 10.25
CA GLY A 81 -4.03 -7.53 10.66
C GLY A 81 -3.72 -6.45 11.69
N SER A 82 -2.45 -6.33 12.09
CA SER A 82 -1.97 -5.31 13.04
C SER A 82 -1.69 -3.97 12.34
N LEU A 83 -2.02 -2.86 12.99
CA LEU A 83 -1.68 -1.51 12.53
C LEU A 83 -0.27 -1.04 12.93
N THR A 84 0.52 -1.88 13.62
CA THR A 84 1.84 -1.52 14.14
C THR A 84 2.94 -2.51 13.78
N ASN A 85 2.65 -3.82 13.76
CA ASN A 85 3.66 -4.86 13.56
C ASN A 85 4.00 -5.03 12.07
N GLY A 86 5.25 -4.79 11.70
CA GLY A 86 5.71 -4.91 10.31
C GLY A 86 5.23 -3.76 9.42
N VAL A 87 5.38 -2.53 9.94
CA VAL A 87 4.92 -1.28 9.34
C VAL A 87 6.08 -0.28 9.30
N VAL A 88 6.20 0.46 8.21
CA VAL A 88 7.28 1.41 7.94
C VAL A 88 6.73 2.73 7.40
N GLN A 89 7.46 3.83 7.59
CA GLN A 89 7.12 5.14 7.05
C GLN A 89 7.77 5.30 5.66
N CYS A 90 7.03 5.76 4.66
CA CYS A 90 7.50 5.95 3.29
C CYS A 90 6.92 7.24 2.71
N GLY A 91 7.72 8.31 2.70
CA GLY A 91 7.22 9.68 2.50
C GLY A 91 6.04 9.98 3.43
N PRO A 92 4.87 10.44 2.93
CA PRO A 92 3.67 10.61 3.76
C PRO A 92 3.01 9.28 4.19
N PHE A 93 3.26 8.15 3.51
CA PHE A 93 2.52 6.91 3.68
C PHE A 93 3.05 6.02 4.80
N LEU A 94 2.18 5.13 5.27
CA LEU A 94 2.46 4.11 6.27
C LEU A 94 2.22 2.69 5.71
N PRO A 95 3.03 2.19 4.76
CA PRO A 95 2.88 0.82 4.25
C PRO A 95 3.36 -0.26 5.24
N THR A 96 2.85 -1.48 5.07
CA THR A 96 3.49 -2.68 5.61
C THR A 96 4.86 -2.89 4.97
N ASP A 97 5.82 -3.38 5.74
CA ASP A 97 7.20 -3.61 5.28
C ASP A 97 7.28 -4.62 4.11
N LYS A 98 8.44 -4.71 3.45
CA LYS A 98 8.65 -5.54 2.25
C LYS A 98 8.43 -7.04 2.51
N LEU A 99 8.87 -7.56 3.66
CA LEU A 99 8.67 -8.95 4.11
C LEU A 99 7.21 -9.23 4.47
N THR A 100 6.55 -8.31 5.17
CA THR A 100 5.12 -8.37 5.50
C THR A 100 4.26 -8.37 4.25
N THR A 101 4.56 -7.47 3.31
CA THR A 101 3.88 -7.36 2.03
C THR A 101 4.08 -8.62 1.17
N THR A 102 5.30 -9.16 1.13
CA THR A 102 5.63 -10.38 0.39
C THR A 102 4.87 -11.59 0.93
N VAL A 103 4.94 -11.86 2.24
CA VAL A 103 4.23 -12.99 2.86
C VAL A 103 2.71 -12.85 2.75
N ALA A 104 2.17 -11.64 2.79
CA ALA A 104 0.75 -11.38 2.58
C ALA A 104 0.30 -11.67 1.14
N LEU A 105 1.09 -11.26 0.13
CA LEU A 105 0.80 -11.54 -1.28
C LEU A 105 0.94 -13.02 -1.63
N VAL A 106 2.02 -13.67 -1.20
CA VAL A 106 2.29 -15.10 -1.48
C VAL A 106 1.17 -16.02 -0.96
N LYS A 107 0.50 -15.65 0.14
CA LYS A 107 -0.67 -16.37 0.68
C LYS A 107 -1.95 -16.22 -0.16
N GLY A 108 -2.05 -15.23 -1.05
CA GLY A 108 -3.26 -14.91 -1.80
C GLY A 108 -3.11 -14.93 -3.33
N LEU A 109 -1.92 -15.20 -3.85
CA LEU A 109 -1.61 -15.28 -5.27
C LEU A 109 -1.49 -16.73 -5.74
N SER A 110 -1.73 -16.97 -7.03
CA SER A 110 -1.35 -18.23 -7.68
C SER A 110 0.17 -18.33 -7.80
N PHE A 111 0.68 -19.57 -7.85
CA PHE A 111 2.11 -19.89 -7.82
C PHE A 111 3.02 -18.99 -8.70
N PRO A 112 2.78 -18.80 -10.02
CA PRO A 112 3.69 -17.99 -10.84
C PRO A 112 3.79 -16.53 -10.38
N PHE A 113 2.69 -15.93 -9.90
CA PHE A 113 2.71 -14.56 -9.39
C PHE A 113 3.31 -14.48 -7.98
N ALA A 114 3.12 -15.50 -7.15
CA ALA A 114 3.80 -15.62 -5.85
C ALA A 114 5.33 -15.72 -6.03
N VAL A 115 5.80 -16.47 -7.04
CA VAL A 115 7.23 -16.57 -7.39
C VAL A 115 7.79 -15.23 -7.85
N ALA A 116 7.09 -14.51 -8.75
CA ALA A 116 7.52 -13.19 -9.21
C ALA A 116 7.65 -12.15 -8.06
N VAL A 117 6.70 -12.16 -7.13
CA VAL A 117 6.78 -11.32 -5.92
C VAL A 117 7.97 -11.73 -5.04
N CYS A 118 8.17 -13.03 -4.79
CA CYS A 118 9.31 -13.54 -4.03
C CYS A 118 10.68 -13.17 -4.64
N ASP A 119 10.84 -13.24 -5.96
CA ASP A 119 12.08 -12.85 -6.63
C ASP A 119 12.35 -11.35 -6.47
N SER A 120 11.36 -10.51 -6.79
CA SER A 120 11.47 -9.05 -6.63
C SER A 120 11.72 -8.62 -5.18
N ALA A 121 11.16 -9.33 -4.20
CA ALA A 121 11.36 -9.04 -2.78
C ALA A 121 12.80 -9.27 -2.31
N ARG A 122 13.51 -10.22 -2.93
CA ARG A 122 14.90 -10.57 -2.63
C ARG A 122 15.93 -9.68 -3.33
N ARG A 123 15.50 -8.81 -4.26
CA ARG A 123 16.38 -7.84 -4.92
C ARG A 123 16.53 -6.57 -4.07
N SER A 124 17.75 -6.08 -4.00
CA SER A 124 18.04 -4.68 -3.68
C SER A 124 17.71 -3.79 -4.89
N PRO A 125 17.36 -2.51 -4.70
CA PRO A 125 17.32 -1.55 -5.80
C PRO A 125 18.70 -1.42 -6.47
N GLU A 126 18.72 -1.27 -7.78
CA GLU A 126 19.94 -0.91 -8.51
C GLU A 126 20.25 0.60 -8.32
N ALA A 127 21.47 1.03 -8.68
CA ALA A 127 21.86 2.43 -8.55
C ALA A 127 20.93 3.33 -9.39
N GLY A 128 20.34 4.35 -8.75
CA GLY A 128 19.33 5.23 -9.36
C GLY A 128 17.88 4.72 -9.32
N GLN A 129 17.63 3.43 -9.01
CA GLN A 129 16.26 2.92 -8.83
C GLN A 129 15.68 3.20 -7.45
N ALA A 130 16.52 3.43 -6.43
CA ALA A 130 16.11 3.67 -5.03
C ALA A 130 15.47 5.06 -4.83
N VAL A 131 14.29 5.29 -5.41
CA VAL A 131 13.57 6.57 -5.38
C VAL A 131 12.67 6.74 -4.15
N ASN A 132 12.31 5.66 -3.47
CA ASN A 132 11.48 5.70 -2.27
C ASN A 132 12.28 5.25 -1.03
N GLU A 133 12.39 6.13 -0.04
CA GLU A 133 12.95 5.80 1.28
C GLU A 133 11.91 5.09 2.18
N PHE A 134 12.41 4.21 3.06
CA PHE A 134 11.61 3.44 4.01
C PHE A 134 12.25 3.55 5.42
N MET A 135 11.61 4.31 6.30
CA MET A 135 12.03 4.53 7.67
C MET A 135 11.17 3.75 8.68
N ALA A 136 11.56 3.76 9.95
CA ALA A 136 10.72 3.27 11.04
C ALA A 136 9.35 3.99 11.07
N ALA A 137 8.29 3.27 11.45
CA ALA A 137 6.98 3.88 11.65
C ALA A 137 7.04 4.95 12.75
N GLY A 138 6.51 6.14 12.47
CA GLY A 138 6.57 7.30 13.39
C GLY A 138 7.78 8.21 13.19
N SER A 139 8.73 7.88 12.30
CA SER A 139 9.69 8.88 11.79
C SER A 139 8.96 10.07 11.15
N VAL A 140 9.57 11.26 11.20
CA VAL A 140 9.04 12.44 10.53
C VAL A 140 8.93 12.14 9.04
N PRO A 141 7.74 12.26 8.42
CA PRO A 141 7.58 11.98 7.00
C PRO A 141 8.26 13.07 6.17
N ASP A 142 9.15 12.69 5.25
CA ASP A 142 9.48 13.61 4.16
C ASP A 142 8.20 13.87 3.34
N LEU A 143 8.00 15.16 3.04
CA LEU A 143 6.90 15.66 2.23
C LEU A 143 7.32 15.84 0.76
N HIS A 144 8.63 15.83 0.50
CA HIS A 144 9.24 15.68 -0.82
C HIS A 144 9.53 14.19 -1.11
N GLY A 145 10.30 13.90 -2.16
CA GLY A 145 10.88 12.58 -2.43
C GLY A 145 9.95 11.52 -3.03
N LEU A 146 8.77 11.24 -2.44
CA LEU A 146 8.01 10.03 -2.76
C LEU A 146 7.58 9.94 -4.24
N SER A 147 8.18 8.99 -4.96
CA SER A 147 7.73 8.61 -6.29
C SER A 147 6.51 7.68 -6.26
N ARG A 148 5.58 7.95 -7.18
CA ARG A 148 4.42 7.08 -7.47
C ARG A 148 4.71 6.08 -8.58
N GLU A 149 5.89 6.16 -9.18
CA GLU A 149 6.39 5.33 -10.27
C GLU A 149 7.73 4.72 -9.86
N THR A 150 7.83 3.41 -10.00
CA THR A 150 8.95 2.60 -9.51
C THR A 150 9.16 1.46 -10.49
N ASP A 151 10.24 1.52 -11.27
CA ASP A 151 10.51 0.54 -12.33
C ASP A 151 11.33 -0.67 -11.82
N GLY A 152 11.81 -0.62 -10.58
CA GLY A 152 12.51 -1.71 -9.90
C GLY A 152 12.16 -1.83 -8.41
N PRO A 153 12.52 -2.95 -7.76
CA PRO A 153 12.25 -3.19 -6.33
C PRO A 153 12.90 -2.15 -5.41
N GLN A 154 12.16 -1.68 -4.42
CA GLN A 154 12.60 -0.63 -3.49
C GLN A 154 12.96 -1.19 -2.11
N GLY A 155 13.71 -0.41 -1.32
CA GLY A 155 14.08 -0.75 0.06
C GLY A 155 14.97 -1.99 0.20
N GLN A 156 15.33 -2.33 1.44
CA GLN A 156 16.20 -3.46 1.78
C GLN A 156 15.73 -4.78 1.14
N ALA A 157 16.65 -5.63 0.69
CA ALA A 157 16.32 -6.98 0.21
C ALA A 157 15.82 -7.87 1.36
N VAL A 158 14.76 -8.66 1.12
CA VAL A 158 14.27 -9.65 2.08
C VAL A 158 15.15 -10.91 2.01
N SER A 159 15.62 -11.43 3.16
CA SER A 159 16.43 -12.66 3.17
C SER A 159 15.58 -13.92 3.00
N VAL A 160 16.23 -15.05 2.67
CA VAL A 160 15.57 -16.36 2.58
C VAL A 160 15.12 -16.84 3.96
N ASP A 161 15.90 -16.54 5.00
CA ASP A 161 15.64 -17.02 6.35
C ASP A 161 14.61 -16.15 7.09
N ASP A 162 14.44 -14.88 6.71
CA ASP A 162 13.25 -14.09 7.05
C ASP A 162 11.97 -14.75 6.50
N LEU A 163 11.97 -15.14 5.22
CA LEU A 163 10.81 -15.75 4.57
C LEU A 163 10.47 -17.13 5.16
N ARG A 164 11.47 -17.91 5.57
CA ARG A 164 11.31 -19.20 6.27
C ARG A 164 10.88 -19.02 7.73
N GLY A 165 11.54 -18.10 8.45
CA GLY A 165 11.32 -17.82 9.87
C GLY A 165 9.95 -17.21 10.16
N ARG A 166 9.30 -16.62 9.15
CA ARG A 166 7.93 -16.10 9.22
C ARG A 166 6.87 -17.21 9.26
N ARG A 167 6.94 -18.06 10.28
CA ARG A 167 6.00 -19.14 10.58
C ARG A 167 4.57 -18.64 10.36
N PRO A 168 3.76 -19.29 9.50
CA PRO A 168 2.48 -18.74 9.12
C PRO A 168 1.57 -18.66 10.36
N SER A 169 1.22 -17.43 10.74
CA SER A 169 0.13 -17.17 11.67
C SER A 169 -1.10 -17.93 11.18
N ARG A 170 -1.59 -18.88 12.00
CA ARG A 170 -2.83 -19.60 11.72
C ARG A 170 -3.95 -18.56 11.68
N GLN A 171 -4.41 -18.23 10.48
CA GLN A 171 -5.70 -17.57 10.33
C GLN A 171 -6.76 -18.57 10.78
N GLN A 172 -7.29 -18.38 11.99
CA GLN A 172 -8.50 -19.05 12.41
C GLN A 172 -9.62 -18.58 11.47
N GLY A 173 -10.22 -19.53 10.75
CA GLY A 173 -11.24 -19.21 9.75
C GLY A 173 -12.50 -18.69 10.43
N CYS A 174 -12.90 -17.46 10.07
CA CYS A 174 -14.21 -16.89 10.39
C CYS A 174 -14.85 -16.33 9.11
N PRO A 175 -16.19 -16.15 9.07
CA PRO A 175 -16.92 -16.29 7.82
C PRO A 175 -16.76 -15.14 6.81
N ARG A 176 -17.10 -15.42 5.56
CA ARG A 176 -17.28 -14.42 4.50
C ARG A 176 -18.50 -13.53 4.80
N THR A 177 -18.32 -12.46 5.56
CA THR A 177 -19.28 -11.34 5.58
C THR A 177 -18.76 -10.15 4.80
N ASN A 178 -19.65 -9.70 3.92
CA ASN A 178 -19.49 -8.67 2.89
C ASN A 178 -19.18 -7.27 3.51
N LEU A 179 -18.85 -6.29 2.64
CA LEU A 179 -18.85 -4.84 2.93
C LEU A 179 -17.65 -4.22 3.72
N GLY A 180 -16.77 -3.39 3.10
CA GLY A 180 -15.59 -2.72 3.76
C GLY A 180 -15.31 -1.18 3.58
N GLY A 181 -15.25 -0.63 2.36
CA GLY A 181 -15.20 0.81 1.96
C GLY A 181 -14.76 2.00 2.89
N HIS A 182 -13.55 2.57 2.65
CA HIS A 182 -13.09 3.99 2.70
C HIS A 182 -13.75 5.10 3.57
N GLN A 183 -12.91 5.95 4.19
CA GLN A 183 -12.55 7.34 3.77
C GLN A 183 -11.13 7.65 4.28
N LEU A 184 -10.26 8.55 3.77
CA LEU A 184 -10.14 9.68 2.82
C LEU A 184 -8.67 10.25 3.04
N ARG A 185 -7.84 11.22 2.54
CA ARG A 185 -7.64 12.44 1.67
C ARG A 185 -6.08 12.58 1.43
N LEU A 186 -5.52 13.33 0.45
CA LEU A 186 -4.05 13.41 0.17
C LEU A 186 -3.23 14.21 1.21
N GLY A 187 -1.90 14.24 1.02
CA GLY A 187 -1.05 15.40 1.37
C GLY A 187 -1.61 16.71 0.79
N PRO A 188 -1.17 17.87 1.29
CA PRO A 188 -2.00 19.02 1.65
C PRO A 188 -3.20 19.34 0.74
N VAL A 189 -4.31 18.61 0.93
CA VAL A 189 -5.57 18.93 0.26
C VAL A 189 -6.29 20.00 1.05
N ARG A 190 -6.72 21.08 0.37
CA ARG A 190 -7.65 22.05 0.98
C ARG A 190 -8.90 21.35 1.50
N VAL A 191 -9.02 21.30 2.83
CA VAL A 191 -10.23 20.91 3.54
C VAL A 191 -11.16 22.11 3.54
N CYS A 192 -11.95 22.27 2.49
CA CYS A 192 -13.22 22.98 2.66
C CYS A 192 -14.02 22.21 3.72
N ARG A 193 -14.19 22.85 4.89
CA ARG A 193 -15.28 22.55 5.82
C ARG A 193 -16.58 23.06 5.21
#